data_AF-A0A357I780-F1
#
_entry.id   AF-A0A357I780-F1
#
_cell.length_a   1.000
_cell.length_b   1.000
_cell.length_c   1.000
_cell.angle_alpha   90.00
_cell.angle_beta   90.00
_cell.angle_gamma   90.00
#
_symmetry.space_group_name_H-M   'P 1'
#
loop_
_entity.id
_entity.type
_entity.pdbx_description
1 polymer ?
#
loop_
_entity_poly.entity_id
_entity_poly.type
_entity_poly.pdbx_seq_one_letter_code
_entity_poly.pdbx_strand_id
1 'polypeptide(L)'
;IKLFSDGLYRHTRFGYFMRFLHWIGRKARHEPYRLLNAKSLDEQRKIFDEHIRPFFDNRLVTLLGKLPMSVFSLGIPPQQYKAMKNQGNLFQQYCERVERLACDFPVQDNYFAWQAFSHSYDHKNRRAIPAYLKEENYALIKQQLYKLDTQAGTLIDYLRAQPDNTLNRFVFLDAQDWMSDKVLTDLWQEVRRVGQPGSRIVFRTAADSSPLETALPHELREQFDYDPEASRTLFRQDRSAIYGGFHLYRLTEQ
;
A
#
# COMPACT_ATOMS: atom_id res chain seq x y z
N ILE A 1 2.70 9.88 -25.55
CA ILE A 1 2.88 11.25 -25.01
C ILE A 1 1.54 11.91 -24.62
N LYS A 2 0.48 11.87 -25.45
CA LYS A 2 -0.85 12.47 -25.15
C LYS A 2 -1.52 12.04 -23.83
N LEU A 3 -1.26 10.82 -23.35
CA LEU A 3 -1.78 10.31 -22.07
C LEU A 3 -1.20 11.05 -20.85
N PHE A 4 0.04 11.52 -20.91
CA PHE A 4 0.65 12.26 -19.79
C PHE A 4 0.07 13.67 -19.66
N SER A 5 -0.23 14.33 -20.77
CA SER A 5 -0.87 15.66 -20.78
C SER A 5 -2.33 15.64 -20.35
N ASP A 6 -3.02 14.50 -20.45
CA ASP A 6 -4.42 14.33 -20.06
C ASP A 6 -4.59 13.52 -18.76
N GLY A 7 -3.56 13.52 -17.92
CA GLY A 7 -3.55 12.84 -16.63
C GLY A 7 -3.47 11.32 -16.75
N LEU A 8 -2.26 10.78 -16.88
CA LEU A 8 -1.98 9.35 -17.10
C LEU A 8 -2.81 8.42 -16.22
N TYR A 9 -2.94 8.74 -14.93
CA TYR A 9 -3.65 7.93 -13.95
C TYR A 9 -5.12 7.68 -14.30
N ARG A 10 -5.76 8.62 -15.02
CA ARG A 10 -7.17 8.54 -15.45
C ARG A 10 -7.42 7.54 -16.59
N HIS A 11 -6.36 7.14 -17.29
CA HIS A 11 -6.41 6.25 -18.45
C HIS A 11 -5.97 4.83 -18.13
N THR A 12 -5.71 4.54 -16.86
CA THR A 12 -5.42 3.19 -16.36
C THR A 12 -6.72 2.42 -16.12
N ARG A 13 -6.67 1.08 -16.06
CA ARG A 13 -7.85 0.24 -15.69
C ARG A 13 -8.46 0.72 -14.36
N PHE A 14 -7.61 0.98 -13.38
CA PHE A 14 -8.00 1.56 -12.09
C PHE A 14 -8.66 2.94 -12.26
N GLY A 15 -8.07 3.81 -13.07
CA GLY A 15 -8.62 5.13 -13.39
C GLY A 15 -10.02 5.08 -14.01
N TYR A 16 -10.26 4.17 -14.96
CA TYR A 16 -11.60 3.96 -15.52
C TYR A 16 -12.61 3.47 -14.48
N PHE A 17 -12.22 2.50 -13.65
CA PHE A 17 -13.06 1.98 -12.57
C PHE A 17 -13.45 3.06 -11.56
N MET A 18 -12.47 3.84 -11.09
CA MET A 18 -12.74 4.89 -10.13
C MET A 18 -13.54 6.06 -10.72
N ARG A 19 -13.35 6.40 -12.01
CA ARG A 19 -14.20 7.37 -12.71
C ARG A 19 -15.67 6.94 -12.72
N PHE A 20 -15.93 5.64 -12.89
CA PHE A 20 -17.28 5.08 -12.80
C PHE A 20 -17.84 5.19 -11.37
N LEU A 21 -17.06 4.84 -10.34
CA LEU A 21 -17.49 5.02 -8.95
C LEU A 21 -17.77 6.49 -8.61
N HIS A 22 -16.93 7.43 -9.05
CA HIS A 22 -17.17 8.87 -8.87
C HIS A 22 -18.42 9.34 -9.63
N TRP A 23 -18.72 8.75 -10.79
CA TRP A 23 -19.96 9.04 -11.50
C TRP A 23 -21.20 8.57 -10.72
N ILE A 24 -21.18 7.36 -10.14
CA ILE A 24 -22.23 6.87 -9.24
C ILE A 24 -22.37 7.82 -8.04
N GLY A 25 -21.24 8.16 -7.40
CA GLY A 25 -21.21 9.07 -6.25
C GLY A 25 -21.89 10.40 -6.56
N ARG A 26 -21.54 11.05 -7.67
CA ARG A 26 -22.20 12.30 -8.10
C ARG A 26 -23.69 12.14 -8.34
N LYS A 27 -24.14 11.04 -8.94
CA LYS A 27 -25.59 10.78 -9.13
C LYS A 27 -26.32 10.60 -7.80
N ALA A 28 -25.64 10.04 -6.80
CA ALA A 28 -26.13 9.90 -5.43
C ALA A 28 -25.85 11.12 -4.54
N ARG A 29 -25.32 12.23 -5.09
CA ARG A 29 -24.92 13.47 -4.36
C ARG A 29 -23.83 13.24 -3.29
N HIS A 30 -23.02 12.22 -3.47
CA HIS A 30 -21.78 11.98 -2.72
C HIS A 30 -20.62 12.71 -3.40
N GLU A 31 -19.98 13.64 -2.68
CA GLU A 31 -18.95 14.56 -3.21
C GLU A 31 -17.59 14.36 -2.52
N PRO A 32 -16.91 13.21 -2.71
CA PRO A 32 -15.66 12.88 -2.00
C PRO A 32 -14.52 13.87 -2.27
N TYR A 33 -14.55 14.58 -3.40
CA TYR A 33 -13.54 15.60 -3.75
C TYR A 33 -13.55 16.79 -2.78
N ARG A 34 -14.64 17.04 -2.04
CA ARG A 34 -14.70 18.08 -1.00
C ARG A 34 -13.63 17.87 0.06
N LEU A 35 -13.28 16.62 0.33
CA LEU A 35 -12.26 16.25 1.32
C LEU A 35 -10.93 16.97 1.03
N LEU A 36 -10.58 17.16 -0.25
CA LEU A 36 -9.31 17.79 -0.66
C LEU A 36 -9.22 19.28 -0.32
N ASN A 37 -10.36 19.92 -0.03
CA ASN A 37 -10.42 21.33 0.38
C ASN A 37 -10.57 21.52 1.90
N ALA A 38 -10.66 20.42 2.66
CA ALA A 38 -10.76 20.49 4.12
C ALA A 38 -9.54 21.22 4.71
N LYS A 39 -9.75 21.92 5.83
CA LYS A 39 -8.71 22.71 6.53
C LYS A 39 -8.26 22.07 7.84
N SER A 40 -8.98 21.06 8.33
CA SER A 40 -8.65 20.32 9.55
C SER A 40 -9.10 18.86 9.46
N LEU A 41 -8.58 18.02 10.37
CA LEU A 41 -9.03 16.63 10.50
C LEU A 41 -10.51 16.54 10.91
N ASP A 42 -11.01 17.48 11.72
CA ASP A 42 -12.43 17.55 12.08
C ASP A 42 -13.32 17.82 10.87
N GLU A 43 -12.89 18.71 9.98
CA GLU A 43 -13.59 18.97 8.72
C GLU A 43 -13.51 17.76 7.78
N GLN A 44 -12.36 17.07 7.72
CA GLN A 44 -12.22 15.82 6.99
C GLN A 44 -13.21 14.76 7.50
N ARG A 45 -13.36 14.63 8.83
CA ARG A 45 -14.30 13.68 9.45
C ARG A 45 -15.74 14.01 9.09
N LYS A 46 -16.16 15.28 9.20
CA LYS A 46 -17.50 15.73 8.79
C LYS A 46 -17.77 15.41 7.32
N ILE A 47 -16.83 15.73 6.43
CA ILE A 47 -16.97 15.43 5.00
C ILE A 47 -17.03 13.92 4.76
N PHE A 48 -16.24 13.13 5.49
CA PHE A 48 -16.28 11.67 5.38
C PHE A 48 -17.66 11.14 5.74
N ASP A 49 -18.22 11.53 6.90
CA ASP A 49 -19.52 11.06 7.35
C ASP A 49 -20.69 11.52 6.46
N GLU A 50 -20.61 12.71 5.87
CA GLU A 50 -21.66 13.27 5.00
C GLU A 50 -21.58 12.76 3.55
N HIS A 51 -20.38 12.61 3.00
CA HIS A 51 -20.18 12.43 1.57
C HIS A 51 -19.49 11.12 1.17
N ILE A 52 -18.81 10.43 2.08
CA ILE A 52 -18.02 9.23 1.76
C ILE A 52 -18.63 8.00 2.42
N ARG A 53 -18.89 8.01 3.73
CA ARG A 53 -19.51 6.89 4.46
C ARG A 53 -20.83 6.43 3.82
N PRO A 54 -21.78 7.31 3.44
CA PRO A 54 -23.05 6.88 2.88
C PRO A 54 -22.93 6.24 1.49
N PHE A 55 -21.82 6.47 0.77
CA PHE A 55 -21.54 5.75 -0.48
C PHE A 55 -21.36 4.25 -0.22
N PHE A 56 -20.85 3.89 0.96
CA PHE A 56 -20.72 2.48 1.34
C PHE A 56 -22.12 1.86 1.62
N ASP A 57 -23.09 2.63 2.10
CA ASP A 57 -24.45 2.12 2.30
C ASP A 57 -25.27 1.97 1.00
N ASN A 58 -24.71 2.41 -0.14
CA ASN A 58 -25.40 2.33 -1.43
C ASN A 58 -25.48 0.89 -1.95
N ARG A 59 -26.71 0.39 -2.16
CA ARG A 59 -26.98 -1.00 -2.59
C ARG A 59 -26.23 -1.44 -3.85
N LEU A 60 -26.00 -0.54 -4.82
CA LEU A 60 -25.24 -0.85 -6.03
C LEU A 60 -23.75 -1.00 -5.74
N VAL A 61 -23.21 -0.14 -4.88
CA VAL A 61 -21.80 -0.19 -4.44
C VAL A 61 -21.55 -1.45 -3.63
N THR A 62 -22.45 -1.76 -2.69
CA THR A 62 -22.39 -2.99 -1.90
C THR A 62 -22.46 -4.24 -2.79
N LEU A 63 -23.29 -4.23 -3.84
CA LEU A 63 -23.39 -5.34 -4.78
C LEU A 63 -22.11 -5.49 -5.62
N LEU A 64 -21.55 -4.38 -6.13
CA LEU A 64 -20.30 -4.38 -6.88
C LEU A 64 -19.12 -4.86 -6.01
N GLY A 65 -19.05 -4.44 -4.75
CA GLY A 65 -18.00 -4.86 -3.82
C GLY A 65 -18.02 -6.35 -3.47
N LYS A 66 -19.15 -7.04 -3.70
CA LYS A 66 -19.28 -8.51 -3.52
C LYS A 66 -18.78 -9.31 -4.73
N LEU A 67 -18.55 -8.66 -5.88
CA LEU A 67 -18.10 -9.33 -7.10
C LEU A 67 -16.56 -9.41 -7.11
N PRO A 68 -15.95 -10.62 -7.19
CA PRO A 68 -14.48 -10.76 -7.24
C PRO A 68 -13.81 -9.92 -8.34
N MET A 69 -14.49 -9.77 -9.49
CA MET A 69 -14.02 -8.99 -10.66
C MET A 69 -13.85 -7.48 -10.41
N SER A 70 -14.62 -6.90 -9.49
CA SER A 70 -14.45 -5.48 -9.14
C SER A 70 -13.18 -5.26 -8.31
N VAL A 71 -12.85 -6.23 -7.45
CA VAL A 71 -11.68 -6.23 -6.57
C VAL A 71 -10.39 -6.43 -7.35
N PHE A 72 -10.39 -7.25 -8.40
CA PHE A 72 -9.26 -7.36 -9.33
C PHE A 72 -8.96 -6.05 -10.07
N SER A 73 -10.00 -5.27 -10.41
CA SER A 73 -9.85 -3.97 -11.06
C SER A 73 -9.26 -2.90 -10.11
N LEU A 74 -9.34 -3.16 -8.80
CA LEU A 74 -8.66 -2.40 -7.74
C LEU A 74 -7.21 -2.85 -7.51
N GLY A 75 -6.71 -3.82 -8.29
CA GLY A 75 -5.35 -4.36 -8.15
C GLY A 75 -5.20 -5.40 -7.03
N ILE A 76 -6.31 -5.90 -6.48
CA ILE A 76 -6.29 -6.82 -5.36
C ILE A 76 -6.32 -8.29 -5.88
N PRO A 77 -5.30 -9.11 -5.60
CA PRO A 77 -5.24 -10.53 -5.96
C PRO A 77 -6.31 -11.40 -5.29
N PRO A 78 -6.53 -12.62 -5.80
CA PRO A 78 -7.46 -13.56 -5.20
C PRO A 78 -7.00 -14.00 -3.79
N GLN A 79 -5.68 -14.08 -3.55
CA GLN A 79 -5.13 -14.48 -2.26
C GLN A 79 -5.34 -13.39 -1.20
N GLN A 80 -5.05 -12.13 -1.54
CA GLN A 80 -5.40 -10.96 -0.71
C GLN A 80 -6.91 -10.90 -0.41
N TYR A 81 -7.75 -11.10 -1.44
CA TYR A 81 -9.21 -11.13 -1.25
C TYR A 81 -9.65 -12.22 -0.28
N LYS A 82 -9.10 -13.44 -0.40
CA LYS A 82 -9.38 -14.55 0.52
C LYS A 82 -8.93 -14.23 1.94
N ALA A 83 -7.72 -13.70 2.10
CA ALA A 83 -7.18 -13.30 3.41
C ALA A 83 -8.10 -12.26 4.09
N MET A 84 -8.45 -11.18 3.39
CA MET A 84 -9.36 -10.16 3.92
C MET A 84 -10.76 -10.72 4.23
N LYS A 85 -11.30 -11.60 3.37
CA LYS A 85 -12.61 -12.24 3.60
C LYS A 85 -12.61 -13.13 4.85
N ASN A 86 -11.51 -13.80 5.16
CA ASN A 86 -11.38 -14.63 6.37
C ASN A 86 -11.35 -13.79 7.65
N GLN A 87 -10.97 -12.51 7.57
CA GLN A 87 -10.96 -11.57 8.71
C GLN A 87 -12.32 -10.93 8.99
N GLY A 88 -13.35 -11.24 8.21
CA GLY A 88 -14.72 -10.82 8.47
C GLY A 88 -15.34 -10.02 7.32
N ASN A 89 -16.02 -8.93 7.65
CA ASN A 89 -16.77 -8.15 6.66
C ASN A 89 -15.83 -7.31 5.80
N LEU A 90 -15.51 -7.83 4.60
CA LEU A 90 -14.65 -7.18 3.61
C LEU A 90 -15.07 -5.72 3.32
N PHE A 91 -16.37 -5.46 3.28
CA PHE A 91 -16.89 -4.15 2.95
C PHE A 91 -16.64 -3.13 4.06
N GLN A 92 -16.78 -3.57 5.31
CA GLN A 92 -16.42 -2.79 6.47
C GLN A 92 -14.92 -2.50 6.48
N GLN A 93 -14.07 -3.49 6.20
CA GLN A 93 -12.62 -3.29 6.11
C GLN A 93 -12.23 -2.26 5.04
N TYR A 94 -12.90 -2.25 3.88
CA TYR A 94 -12.68 -1.19 2.88
C TYR A 94 -13.13 0.18 3.38
N CYS A 95 -14.27 0.26 4.07
CA CYS A 95 -14.74 1.50 4.67
C CYS A 95 -13.75 2.02 5.71
N GLU A 96 -13.26 1.18 6.60
CA GLU A 96 -12.24 1.52 7.62
C GLU A 96 -10.93 2.00 6.99
N ARG A 97 -10.48 1.36 5.90
CA ARG A 97 -9.28 1.80 5.14
C ARG A 97 -9.48 3.16 4.48
N VAL A 98 -10.64 3.39 3.86
CA VAL A 98 -10.96 4.70 3.26
C VAL A 98 -11.17 5.77 4.33
N GLU A 99 -11.75 5.43 5.48
CA GLU A 99 -11.90 6.31 6.63
C GLU A 99 -10.55 6.77 7.14
N ARG A 100 -9.64 5.84 7.35
CA ARG A 100 -8.26 6.13 7.73
C ARG A 100 -7.54 6.98 6.70
N LEU A 101 -7.64 6.64 5.41
CA LEU A 101 -7.07 7.44 4.32
C LEU A 101 -7.59 8.89 4.34
N ALA A 102 -8.88 9.03 4.62
CA ALA A 102 -9.58 10.31 4.59
C ALA A 102 -9.35 11.16 5.84
N CYS A 103 -9.15 10.56 7.01
CA CYS A 103 -9.33 11.27 8.28
C CYS A 103 -8.16 11.18 9.26
N ASP A 104 -7.20 10.27 9.07
CA ASP A 104 -6.10 10.10 10.02
C ASP A 104 -4.88 10.97 9.69
N PHE A 105 -4.83 11.51 8.47
CA PHE A 105 -3.74 12.35 7.99
C PHE A 105 -4.26 13.65 7.37
N PRO A 106 -3.58 14.78 7.55
CA PRO A 106 -3.90 16.00 6.84
C PRO A 106 -3.86 15.77 5.33
N VAL A 107 -4.98 16.00 4.65
CA VAL A 107 -5.13 15.73 3.21
C VAL A 107 -4.14 16.54 2.38
N GLN A 108 -3.69 17.70 2.87
CA GLN A 108 -2.73 18.58 2.21
C GLN A 108 -1.32 17.97 2.18
N ASP A 109 -1.04 17.00 3.05
CA ASP A 109 0.22 16.26 3.09
C ASP A 109 0.07 14.83 2.57
N ASN A 110 -1.14 14.35 2.27
CA ASN A 110 -1.38 12.96 1.86
C ASN A 110 -1.66 12.82 0.36
N TYR A 111 -0.60 12.66 -0.44
CA TYR A 111 -0.72 12.45 -1.89
C TYR A 111 -1.44 11.14 -2.28
N PHE A 112 -1.56 10.16 -1.38
CA PHE A 112 -2.36 8.96 -1.62
C PHE A 112 -3.85 9.28 -1.61
N ALA A 113 -4.30 10.10 -0.64
CA ALA A 113 -5.67 10.57 -0.57
C ALA A 113 -6.03 11.40 -1.82
N TRP A 114 -5.11 12.24 -2.31
CA TRP A 114 -5.32 12.98 -3.57
C TRP A 114 -5.52 12.06 -4.77
N GLN A 115 -4.72 11.01 -4.91
CA GLN A 115 -4.91 10.01 -5.97
C GLN A 115 -6.26 9.29 -5.84
N ALA A 116 -6.65 8.90 -4.63
CA ALA A 116 -7.91 8.21 -4.37
C ALA A 116 -9.14 9.08 -4.68
N PHE A 117 -9.15 10.34 -4.25
CA PHE A 117 -10.33 11.20 -4.32
C PHE A 117 -10.37 12.12 -5.57
N SER A 118 -9.26 12.29 -6.30
CA SER A 118 -9.22 13.12 -7.52
C SER A 118 -8.52 12.53 -8.75
N HIS A 119 -7.79 11.42 -8.62
CA HIS A 119 -6.89 10.89 -9.67
C HIS A 119 -5.87 11.93 -10.17
N SER A 120 -5.44 12.80 -9.26
CA SER A 120 -4.43 13.81 -9.50
C SER A 120 -3.64 14.04 -8.23
N TYR A 121 -2.53 14.74 -8.36
CA TYR A 121 -1.81 15.30 -7.21
C TYR A 121 -2.22 16.76 -7.01
N ASP A 122 -1.74 17.37 -5.93
CA ASP A 122 -1.89 18.80 -5.72
C ASP A 122 -1.03 19.58 -6.72
N HIS A 123 -1.58 19.88 -7.89
CA HIS A 123 -0.89 20.64 -8.93
C HIS A 123 -0.81 22.14 -8.61
N LYS A 124 -1.66 22.65 -7.70
CA LYS A 124 -1.78 24.07 -7.40
C LYS A 124 -0.73 24.50 -6.38
N ASN A 125 -0.70 23.86 -5.21
CA ASN A 125 0.24 24.22 -4.15
C ASN A 125 1.45 23.27 -4.09
N ARG A 126 1.42 22.15 -4.83
CA ARG A 126 2.51 21.17 -4.90
C ARG A 126 2.90 20.60 -3.53
N ARG A 127 1.97 20.55 -2.58
CA ARG A 127 2.22 20.04 -1.22
C ARG A 127 2.00 18.53 -1.12
N ALA A 128 0.82 18.06 -1.54
CA ALA A 128 0.48 16.65 -1.60
C ALA A 128 1.02 15.98 -2.88
N ILE A 129 2.34 15.94 -3.01
CA ILE A 129 3.06 15.21 -4.06
C ILE A 129 4.10 14.24 -3.45
N PRO A 130 4.41 13.12 -4.13
CA PRO A 130 5.51 12.25 -3.74
C PRO A 130 6.82 13.00 -3.57
N ALA A 131 7.67 12.54 -2.64
CA ALA A 131 8.93 13.21 -2.32
C ALA A 131 9.83 13.39 -3.55
N TYR A 132 9.83 12.43 -4.47
CA TYR A 132 10.61 12.49 -5.70
C TYR A 132 10.08 13.49 -6.75
N LEU A 133 8.88 14.06 -6.57
CA LEU A 133 8.33 15.12 -7.42
C LEU A 133 8.50 16.52 -6.82
N LYS A 134 9.00 16.61 -5.58
CA LYS A 134 9.29 17.87 -4.90
C LYS A 134 10.57 18.48 -5.47
N GLU A 135 10.52 19.77 -5.79
CA GLU A 135 11.62 20.47 -6.47
C GLU A 135 12.88 20.48 -5.61
N GLU A 136 12.73 20.69 -4.30
CA GLU A 136 13.82 20.68 -3.33
C GLU A 136 14.59 19.36 -3.27
N ASN A 137 13.97 18.24 -3.70
CA ASN A 137 14.61 16.93 -3.72
C ASN A 137 15.26 16.59 -5.07
N TYR A 138 14.98 17.34 -6.13
CA TYR A 138 15.38 16.96 -7.49
C TYR A 138 16.90 16.87 -7.65
N ALA A 139 17.63 17.90 -7.22
CA ALA A 139 19.09 17.93 -7.35
C ALA A 139 19.75 16.79 -6.56
N LEU A 140 19.27 16.54 -5.34
CA LEU A 140 19.75 15.46 -4.48
C LEU A 140 19.53 14.09 -5.15
N ILE A 141 18.30 13.80 -5.59
CA ILE A 141 17.98 12.51 -6.23
C ILE A 141 18.85 12.30 -7.47
N LYS A 142 18.96 13.32 -8.33
CA LYS A 142 19.76 13.27 -9.56
C LYS A 142 21.23 12.92 -9.29
N GLN A 143 21.83 13.51 -8.25
CA GLN A 143 23.22 13.25 -7.88
C GLN A 143 23.44 11.85 -7.31
N GLN A 144 22.40 11.18 -6.82
CA GLN A 144 22.50 9.85 -6.19
C GLN A 144 22.14 8.70 -7.14
N LEU A 145 21.78 8.98 -8.40
CA LEU A 145 21.34 7.94 -9.35
C LEU A 145 22.40 6.86 -9.60
N TYR A 146 23.68 7.16 -9.44
CA TYR A 146 24.77 6.17 -9.58
C TYR A 146 24.73 5.06 -8.52
N LYS A 147 23.94 5.21 -7.45
CA LYS A 147 23.71 4.18 -6.42
C LYS A 147 22.55 3.25 -6.76
N LEU A 148 21.78 3.57 -7.79
CA LEU A 148 20.63 2.78 -8.21
C LEU A 148 21.07 1.76 -9.25
N ASP A 149 20.73 0.51 -9.00
CA ASP A 149 20.81 -0.55 -9.98
C ASP A 149 19.41 -1.15 -10.20
N THR A 150 19.15 -1.64 -11.41
CA THR A 150 17.86 -2.21 -11.79
C THR A 150 18.06 -3.55 -12.46
N GLN A 151 17.35 -4.56 -11.98
CA GLN A 151 17.47 -5.92 -12.47
C GLN A 151 16.13 -6.39 -13.03
N ALA A 152 16.19 -7.04 -14.19
CA ALA A 152 15.03 -7.69 -14.80
C ALA A 152 15.09 -9.19 -14.48
N GLY A 153 14.19 -9.66 -13.62
CA GLY A 153 14.17 -11.05 -13.19
C GLY A 153 13.31 -11.25 -11.95
N THR A 154 13.44 -12.42 -11.32
CA THR A 154 12.80 -12.67 -10.02
C THR A 154 13.70 -12.18 -8.90
N LEU A 155 13.08 -11.72 -7.81
CA LEU A 155 13.82 -11.31 -6.62
C LEU A 155 14.66 -12.45 -6.05
N ILE A 156 14.12 -13.67 -6.02
CA ILE A 156 14.82 -14.84 -5.46
C ILE A 156 16.08 -15.16 -6.28
N ASP A 157 16.01 -15.12 -7.61
CA ASP A 157 17.17 -15.38 -8.46
C ASP A 157 18.24 -14.29 -8.32
N TYR A 158 17.82 -13.03 -8.15
CA TYR A 158 18.74 -11.94 -7.83
C TYR A 158 19.48 -12.21 -6.51
N LEU A 159 18.76 -12.60 -5.45
CA LEU A 159 19.36 -12.90 -4.14
C LEU A 159 20.31 -14.12 -4.23
N ARG A 160 19.93 -15.18 -4.95
CA ARG A 160 20.80 -16.35 -5.20
C ARG A 160 22.13 -15.99 -5.83
N ALA A 161 22.16 -14.98 -6.70
CA ALA A 161 23.38 -14.50 -7.34
C ALA A 161 24.23 -13.60 -6.42
N GLN A 162 23.71 -13.16 -5.28
CA GLN A 162 24.48 -12.34 -4.33
C GLN A 162 25.33 -13.21 -3.40
N PRO A 163 26.54 -12.76 -3.02
CA PRO A 163 27.32 -13.41 -1.99
C PRO A 163 26.65 -13.32 -0.61
N ASP A 164 27.02 -14.23 0.28
CA ASP A 164 26.54 -14.26 1.66
C ASP A 164 26.90 -12.95 2.40
N ASN A 165 26.02 -12.49 3.29
CA ASN A 165 26.24 -11.31 4.15
C ASN A 165 26.61 -10.00 3.40
N THR A 166 26.00 -9.75 2.25
CA THR A 166 26.28 -8.55 1.42
C THR A 166 25.19 -7.49 1.48
N LEU A 167 23.96 -7.86 1.86
CA LEU A 167 22.82 -6.96 1.91
C LEU A 167 22.42 -6.71 3.37
N ASN A 168 21.85 -5.55 3.67
CA ASN A 168 21.49 -5.19 5.05
C ASN A 168 20.07 -4.64 5.24
N ARG A 169 19.35 -4.31 4.16
CA ARG A 169 18.00 -3.76 4.23
C ARG A 169 17.17 -4.33 3.09
N PHE A 170 15.97 -4.78 3.44
CA PHE A 170 15.04 -5.40 2.50
C PHE A 170 13.67 -4.74 2.63
N VAL A 171 13.09 -4.35 1.49
CA VAL A 171 11.77 -3.72 1.43
C VAL A 171 10.94 -4.51 0.42
N PHE A 172 10.09 -5.41 0.91
CA PHE A 172 9.12 -6.11 0.09
C PHE A 172 7.81 -5.36 0.27
N LEU A 173 7.13 -4.92 -0.79
CA LEU A 173 5.86 -4.20 -0.64
C LEU A 173 4.79 -5.15 -0.06
N ASP A 174 3.87 -5.62 -0.89
CA ASP A 174 2.86 -6.63 -0.59
C ASP A 174 3.10 -7.92 -1.38
N ALA A 175 4.26 -8.03 -2.04
CA ALA A 175 4.61 -9.15 -2.91
C ALA A 175 4.46 -10.53 -2.24
N GLN A 176 4.65 -10.59 -0.92
CA GLN A 176 4.57 -11.82 -0.14
C GLN A 176 3.13 -12.37 -0.04
N ASP A 177 2.11 -11.51 -0.13
CA ASP A 177 0.69 -11.95 -0.15
C ASP A 177 0.31 -12.74 -1.41
N TRP A 178 1.21 -12.77 -2.41
CA TRP A 178 1.04 -13.48 -3.67
C TRP A 178 1.85 -14.79 -3.72
N MET A 179 2.64 -15.07 -2.70
CA MET A 179 3.55 -16.22 -2.65
C MET A 179 2.86 -17.42 -1.99
N SER A 180 3.19 -18.62 -2.46
CA SER A 180 2.92 -19.84 -1.71
C SER A 180 3.93 -20.00 -0.58
N ASP A 181 3.60 -20.82 0.42
CA ASP A 181 4.49 -21.10 1.56
C ASP A 181 5.88 -21.56 1.10
N LYS A 182 5.94 -22.36 0.03
CA LYS A 182 7.21 -22.78 -0.58
C LYS A 182 8.01 -21.59 -1.12
N VAL A 183 7.39 -20.73 -1.92
CA VAL A 183 8.09 -19.57 -2.53
C VAL A 183 8.51 -18.58 -1.44
N LEU A 184 7.69 -18.41 -0.41
CA LEU A 184 8.00 -17.56 0.73
C LEU A 184 9.18 -18.14 1.54
N THR A 185 9.21 -19.45 1.76
CA THR A 185 10.35 -20.13 2.39
C THR A 185 11.62 -19.96 1.56
N ASP A 186 11.57 -20.20 0.25
CA ASP A 186 12.72 -20.04 -0.65
C ASP A 186 13.23 -18.58 -0.62
N LEU A 187 12.35 -17.58 -0.60
CA LEU A 187 12.72 -16.17 -0.47
C LEU A 187 13.44 -15.89 0.87
N TRP A 188 12.87 -16.32 1.98
CA TRP A 188 13.40 -16.00 3.32
C TRP A 188 14.69 -16.77 3.64
N GLN A 189 14.91 -17.94 3.04
CA GLN A 189 16.21 -18.62 3.05
C GLN A 189 17.29 -17.77 2.38
N GLU A 190 17.01 -17.20 1.21
CA GLU A 190 17.97 -16.35 0.53
C GLU A 190 18.20 -15.04 1.29
N VAL A 191 17.14 -14.42 1.84
CA VAL A 191 17.27 -13.24 2.72
C VAL A 191 18.16 -13.54 3.93
N ARG A 192 18.01 -14.72 4.55
CA ARG A 192 18.87 -15.16 5.65
C ARG A 192 20.33 -15.31 5.22
N ARG A 193 20.59 -15.88 4.05
CA ARG A 193 21.95 -16.14 3.55
C ARG A 193 22.68 -14.86 3.17
N VAL A 194 22.02 -13.98 2.42
CA VAL A 194 22.63 -12.74 1.90
C VAL A 194 22.59 -11.58 2.89
N GLY A 195 21.72 -11.66 3.90
CA GLY A 195 21.55 -10.64 4.93
C GLY A 195 22.69 -10.63 5.94
N GLN A 196 23.27 -9.46 6.20
CA GLN A 196 24.19 -9.22 7.31
C GLN A 196 23.47 -9.34 8.66
N PRO A 197 24.15 -9.73 9.75
CA PRO A 197 23.61 -9.62 11.11
C PRO A 197 22.98 -8.24 11.38
N GLY A 198 21.80 -8.20 12.00
CA GLY A 198 21.05 -6.96 12.23
C GLY A 198 20.40 -6.35 10.98
N SER A 199 20.32 -7.10 9.87
CA SER A 199 19.55 -6.71 8.69
C SER A 199 18.11 -6.40 9.05
N ARG A 200 17.52 -5.38 8.43
CA ARG A 200 16.11 -5.01 8.64
C ARG A 200 15.29 -5.36 7.42
N ILE A 201 14.21 -6.10 7.64
CA ILE A 201 13.28 -6.52 6.62
C ILE A 201 11.94 -5.87 6.95
N VAL A 202 11.44 -5.04 6.03
CA VAL A 202 10.11 -4.45 6.17
C VAL A 202 9.21 -4.87 5.03
N PHE A 203 7.96 -5.13 5.36
CA PHE A 203 6.94 -5.40 4.37
C PHE A 203 5.53 -5.05 4.84
N ARG A 204 4.61 -4.97 3.88
CA ARG A 204 3.19 -4.75 4.12
C ARG A 204 2.40 -5.97 3.70
N THR A 205 1.23 -6.10 4.28
CA THR A 205 0.31 -7.22 4.06
C THR A 205 -1.11 -6.70 3.98
N ALA A 206 -1.95 -7.47 3.31
CA ALA A 206 -3.36 -7.22 3.23
C ALA A 206 -4.07 -7.47 4.56
N ALA A 207 -3.67 -8.54 5.24
CA ALA A 207 -4.09 -8.88 6.58
C ALA A 207 -3.29 -8.05 7.60
N ASP A 208 -3.73 -8.01 8.84
CA ASP A 208 -2.95 -7.49 9.97
C ASP A 208 -1.83 -8.44 10.42
N SER A 209 -1.98 -9.74 10.16
CA SER A 209 -1.04 -10.78 10.52
C SER A 209 0.06 -10.96 9.46
N SER A 210 1.25 -11.32 9.95
CA SER A 210 2.37 -11.69 9.08
C SER A 210 2.15 -13.12 8.55
N PRO A 211 2.28 -13.36 7.23
CA PRO A 211 2.18 -14.70 6.67
C PRO A 211 3.33 -15.62 7.12
N LEU A 212 4.43 -15.05 7.64
CA LEU A 212 5.62 -15.82 8.03
C LEU A 212 5.39 -16.70 9.25
N GLU A 213 4.47 -16.30 10.14
CA GLU A 213 4.17 -17.06 11.36
C GLU A 213 3.59 -18.44 11.04
N THR A 214 2.93 -18.58 9.89
CA THR A 214 2.33 -19.85 9.46
C THR A 214 3.07 -20.51 8.31
N ALA A 215 3.76 -19.75 7.47
CA ALA A 215 4.36 -20.25 6.24
C ALA A 215 5.81 -20.74 6.40
N LEU A 216 6.61 -20.14 7.30
CA LEU A 216 8.02 -20.49 7.43
C LEU A 216 8.22 -21.69 8.37
N PRO A 217 9.13 -22.63 8.03
CA PRO A 217 9.61 -23.63 8.97
C PRO A 217 10.17 -22.99 10.25
N HIS A 218 10.03 -23.67 11.38
CA HIS A 218 10.39 -23.15 12.70
C HIS A 218 11.86 -22.71 12.76
N GLU A 219 12.75 -23.54 12.26
CA GLU A 219 14.21 -23.34 12.30
C GLU A 219 14.66 -22.12 11.50
N LEU A 220 13.95 -21.79 10.42
CA LEU A 220 14.20 -20.60 9.63
C LEU A 220 13.62 -19.36 10.31
N ARG A 221 12.41 -19.46 10.87
CA ARG A 221 11.73 -18.35 11.54
C ARG A 221 12.51 -17.86 12.77
N GLU A 222 13.14 -18.75 13.53
CA GLU A 222 14.00 -18.41 14.67
C GLU A 222 15.24 -17.56 14.31
N GLN A 223 15.59 -17.46 13.02
CA GLN A 223 16.67 -16.59 12.56
C GLN A 223 16.24 -15.12 12.46
N PHE A 224 14.95 -14.81 12.68
CA PHE A 224 14.39 -13.48 12.52
C PHE A 224 13.59 -13.04 13.74
N ASP A 225 13.97 -11.90 14.30
CA ASP A 225 13.26 -11.26 15.41
C ASP A 225 12.14 -10.37 14.87
N TYR A 226 10.89 -10.73 15.16
CA TYR A 226 9.73 -9.87 14.86
C TYR A 226 9.58 -8.76 15.90
N ASP A 227 9.41 -7.52 15.45
CA ASP A 227 9.19 -6.36 16.31
C ASP A 227 7.74 -5.86 16.22
N PRO A 228 6.82 -6.40 17.03
CA PRO A 228 5.40 -6.08 16.95
C PRO A 228 5.09 -4.62 17.32
N GLU A 229 5.86 -4.01 18.21
CA GLU A 229 5.63 -2.63 18.64
C GLU A 229 6.03 -1.63 17.56
N ALA A 230 7.23 -1.77 16.99
CA ALA A 230 7.65 -0.95 15.87
C ALA A 230 6.75 -1.17 14.65
N SER A 231 6.36 -2.43 14.38
CA SER A 231 5.41 -2.78 13.32
C SER A 231 4.09 -2.01 13.44
N ARG A 232 3.45 -2.01 14.61
CA ARG A 232 2.22 -1.24 14.86
C ARG A 232 2.42 0.27 14.77
N THR A 233 3.58 0.76 15.20
CA THR A 233 3.90 2.20 15.16
C THR A 233 4.13 2.68 13.73
N LEU A 234 4.91 1.94 12.95
CA LEU A 234 5.14 2.22 11.54
C LEU A 234 3.86 2.03 10.73
N PHE A 235 3.04 1.03 11.06
CA PHE A 235 1.73 0.86 10.45
C PHE A 235 0.91 2.12 10.62
N ARG A 236 0.77 2.69 11.83
CA ARG A 236 0.02 3.93 12.08
C ARG A 236 0.53 5.16 11.29
N GLN A 237 1.80 5.16 10.87
CA GLN A 237 2.39 6.23 10.07
C GLN A 237 2.19 6.03 8.55
N ASP A 238 1.73 4.85 8.12
CA ASP A 238 1.46 4.56 6.72
C ASP A 238 0.23 5.37 6.24
N ARG A 239 0.52 6.38 5.40
CA ARG A 239 -0.45 7.29 4.79
C ARG A 239 -1.25 6.70 3.64
N SER A 240 -0.81 5.57 3.09
CA SER A 240 -1.52 4.90 2.00
C SER A 240 -2.83 4.30 2.48
N ALA A 241 -2.86 3.80 3.72
CA ALA A 241 -4.01 3.14 4.34
C ALA A 241 -4.61 1.98 3.51
N ILE A 242 -3.87 1.43 2.55
CA ILE A 242 -4.30 0.34 1.68
C ILE A 242 -4.11 -1.03 2.37
N TYR A 243 -3.08 -1.14 3.22
CA TYR A 243 -2.65 -2.39 3.83
C TYR A 243 -3.32 -2.63 5.19
N GLY A 244 -3.45 -3.91 5.56
CA GLY A 244 -3.89 -4.33 6.89
C GLY A 244 -2.74 -4.38 7.91
N GLY A 245 -1.52 -4.58 7.43
CA GLY A 245 -0.34 -4.74 8.28
C GLY A 245 0.91 -4.06 7.71
N PHE A 246 1.80 -3.69 8.63
CA PHE A 246 3.19 -3.33 8.35
C PHE A 246 4.04 -4.13 9.32
N HIS A 247 5.04 -4.84 8.81
CA HIS A 247 5.86 -5.76 9.58
C HIS A 247 7.32 -5.37 9.50
N LEU A 248 7.99 -5.39 10.64
CA LEU A 248 9.43 -5.25 10.79
C LEU A 248 9.99 -6.52 11.41
N TYR A 249 10.89 -7.16 10.66
CA TYR A 249 11.73 -8.26 11.14
C TYR A 249 13.19 -7.81 11.14
N ARG A 250 13.97 -8.32 12.09
CA ARG A 250 15.43 -8.17 12.12
C ARG A 250 16.08 -9.54 11.99
N LEU A 251 17.14 -9.61 11.20
CA LEU A 251 17.97 -10.82 11.20
C LEU A 251 18.78 -10.87 12.49
N THR A 252 18.74 -12.02 13.18
CA THR A 252 19.41 -12.19 14.48
C THR A 252 20.91 -11.93 14.38
N GLU A 253 21.46 -11.31 15.43
CA GLU A 253 22.90 -11.14 15.61
C GLU A 253 23.45 -12.42 16.25
N GLN A 254 23.83 -13.40 15.42
CA GLN A 254 24.58 -14.58 15.87
C GLN A 254 26.07 -14.27 15.97
#